data_AF-A0A966RYS2-F1
#
_entry.id   AF-A0A966RYS2-F1
#
_cell.length_a   1.000
_cell.length_b   1.000
_cell.length_c   1.000
_cell.angle_alpha   90.00
_cell.angle_beta   90.00
_cell.angle_gamma   90.00
#
_symmetry.space_group_name_H-M   'P 1'
#
loop_
_entity.id
_entity.type
_entity.pdbx_description
1 polymer ?
#
loop_
_entity_poly.entity_id
_entity_poly.type
_entity_poly.pdbx_seq_one_letter_code
_entity_poly.pdbx_strand_id
1 'polypeptide(L)'
;MAIQIKTLDQLKSMRQANLLVRSTLELVRANIKAGITTSALDAIAEANIKRGGGSSNFKGYHGYPAVICYQGHQYQSFHLMAADLLCPQTN
;
A
#
# COMPACT_ATOMS: atom_id res chain seq x y z
N MET A 1 20.49 -14.46 -13.00
CA MET A 1 19.30 -13.96 -12.30
C MET A 1 18.16 -14.93 -12.58
N ALA A 2 17.67 -15.67 -11.58
CA ALA A 2 16.56 -16.61 -11.75
C ALA A 2 15.25 -15.95 -11.32
N ILE A 3 14.19 -16.13 -12.11
CA ILE A 3 12.84 -15.66 -11.75
C ILE A 3 12.21 -16.73 -10.85
N GLN A 4 11.78 -16.33 -9.66
CA GLN A 4 11.11 -17.21 -8.71
C GLN A 4 9.67 -17.48 -9.17
N ILE A 5 9.35 -18.75 -9.44
CA ILE A 5 7.98 -19.18 -9.76
C ILE A 5 7.19 -19.34 -8.46
N LYS A 6 6.12 -18.57 -8.31
CA LYS A 6 5.28 -18.60 -7.12
C LYS A 6 4.33 -19.79 -7.13
N THR A 7 4.08 -20.37 -5.96
CA THR A 7 3.07 -21.42 -5.78
C THR A 7 1.65 -20.82 -5.83
N LEU A 8 0.64 -21.67 -6.03
CA LEU A 8 -0.76 -21.22 -6.03
C LEU A 8 -1.15 -20.52 -4.73
N ASP A 9 -0.65 -20.96 -3.58
CA ASP A 9 -0.98 -20.35 -2.29
C ASP A 9 -0.30 -19.00 -2.12
N GLN A 10 0.95 -18.85 -2.60
CA GLN A 10 1.59 -17.54 -2.66
C GLN A 10 0.82 -16.57 -3.56
N LEU A 11 0.30 -17.04 -4.70
CA LEU A 11 -0.52 -16.22 -5.60
C LEU A 11 -1.86 -15.80 -4.96
N LYS A 12 -2.50 -16.67 -4.17
CA LYS A 12 -3.72 -16.32 -3.42
C LYS A 12 -3.43 -15.22 -2.38
N SER A 13 -2.35 -15.34 -1.63
CA SER A 13 -1.92 -14.32 -0.66
C SER A 13 -1.63 -12.99 -1.34
N MET A 14 -0.90 -13.01 -2.47
CA MET A 14 -0.64 -11.80 -3.27
C MET A 14 -1.94 -11.17 -3.78
N ARG A 15 -2.92 -11.97 -4.20
CA ARG A 15 -4.24 -11.47 -4.64
C ARG A 15 -4.97 -10.75 -3.52
N GLN A 16 -5.00 -11.31 -2.30
CA GLN A 16 -5.64 -10.67 -1.15
C GLN A 16 -4.97 -9.34 -0.80
N ALA A 17 -3.64 -9.30 -0.77
CA ALA A 17 -2.88 -8.07 -0.55
C ALA A 17 -3.20 -7.02 -1.62
N ASN A 18 -3.23 -7.40 -2.90
CA ASN A 18 -3.53 -6.48 -4.00
C ASN A 18 -4.97 -5.94 -3.95
N LEU A 19 -5.95 -6.73 -3.47
CA LEU A 19 -7.32 -6.24 -3.27
C LEU A 19 -7.38 -5.17 -2.19
N LEU A 20 -6.65 -5.34 -1.09
CA LEU A 20 -6.52 -4.32 -0.05
C LEU A 20 -5.83 -3.05 -0.57
N VAL A 21 -4.73 -3.20 -1.31
CA VAL A 21 -4.04 -2.06 -1.96
C VAL A 21 -4.99 -1.30 -2.86
N ARG A 22 -5.72 -2.00 -3.73
CA ARG A 22 -6.68 -1.38 -4.64
C ARG A 22 -7.76 -0.60 -3.88
N SER A 23 -8.36 -1.20 -2.86
CA SER A 23 -9.40 -0.53 -2.06
C SER A 23 -8.87 0.74 -1.38
N THR A 24 -7.62 0.70 -0.91
CA THR A 24 -6.97 1.84 -0.26
C THR A 24 -6.68 2.95 -1.28
N LEU A 25 -6.21 2.60 -2.47
CA LEU A 25 -5.95 3.56 -3.54
C LEU A 25 -7.24 4.26 -4.02
N GLU A 26 -8.33 3.50 -4.18
CA GLU A 26 -9.64 4.06 -4.53
C GLU A 26 -10.15 5.02 -3.45
N LEU A 27 -9.97 4.65 -2.17
CA LEU A 27 -10.37 5.48 -1.03
C LEU A 27 -9.54 6.75 -0.94
N VAL A 28 -8.21 6.68 -1.09
CA VAL A 28 -7.33 7.85 -1.14
C VAL A 28 -7.75 8.75 -2.30
N ARG A 29 -7.95 8.18 -3.50
CA ARG A 29 -8.36 8.93 -4.70
C ARG A 29 -9.66 9.70 -4.50
N ALA A 30 -10.65 9.09 -3.85
CA ALA A 30 -11.93 9.73 -3.55
C ALA A 30 -11.81 10.91 -2.57
N ASN A 31 -10.75 10.95 -1.76
CA ASN A 31 -10.52 12.01 -0.76
C ASN A 31 -9.58 13.11 -1.26
N ILE A 32 -9.00 12.99 -2.45
CA ILE A 32 -8.13 14.04 -3.02
C ILE A 32 -8.97 15.25 -3.38
N LYS A 33 -8.67 16.38 -2.74
CA LYS A 33 -9.25 17.69 -3.04
C LYS A 33 -8.25 18.79 -2.75
N ALA A 34 -8.42 19.93 -3.41
CA ALA A 34 -7.59 21.10 -3.13
C ALA A 34 -7.64 21.45 -1.62
N GLY A 35 -6.47 21.68 -1.03
CA GLY A 35 -6.33 21.99 0.39
C GLY A 35 -6.23 20.78 1.33
N ILE A 36 -6.32 19.54 0.86
CA ILE A 36 -6.00 18.38 1.70
C ILE A 36 -4.48 18.23 1.87
N THR A 37 -4.03 17.91 3.08
CA THR A 37 -2.62 17.63 3.35
C THR A 37 -2.28 16.19 2.98
N THR A 38 -1.04 15.95 2.57
CA THR A 38 -0.51 14.61 2.32
C THR A 38 -0.55 13.75 3.60
N SER A 39 -0.35 14.35 4.78
CA SER A 39 -0.48 13.68 6.07
C SER A 39 -1.91 13.18 6.35
N ALA A 40 -2.93 13.93 5.93
CA ALA A 40 -4.32 13.50 6.08
C ALA A 40 -4.63 12.32 5.15
N LEU A 41 -4.12 12.34 3.91
CA LEU A 41 -4.23 11.21 2.98
C LEU A 41 -3.49 9.97 3.50
N ASP A 42 -2.32 10.15 4.11
CA ASP A 42 -1.55 9.06 4.73
C ASP A 42 -2.31 8.42 5.90
N ALA A 43 -2.90 9.23 6.78
CA ALA A 43 -3.72 8.74 7.89
C ALA A 43 -4.96 7.97 7.41
N ILE A 44 -5.61 8.45 6.33
CA ILE A 44 -6.73 7.77 5.69
C ILE A 44 -6.31 6.41 5.14
N ALA A 45 -5.16 6.34 4.47
CA ALA A 45 -4.61 5.11 3.93
C ALA A 45 -4.23 4.12 5.04
N GLU A 46 -3.54 4.59 6.07
CA GLU A 46 -3.13 3.77 7.23
C GLU A 46 -4.34 3.17 7.93
N ALA A 47 -5.39 3.97 8.14
CA ALA A 47 -6.63 3.48 8.74
C ALA A 47 -7.28 2.38 7.89
N ASN A 48 -7.28 2.50 6.56
CA ASN A 48 -7.86 1.48 5.69
C ASN A 48 -7.04 0.19 5.66
N ILE A 49 -5.71 0.31 5.56
CA ILE A 49 -4.79 -0.84 5.59
C ILE A 49 -4.95 -1.61 6.91
N LYS A 50 -4.99 -0.89 8.04
CA LYS A 50 -5.16 -1.48 9.37
C LYS A 50 -6.53 -2.16 9.52
N ARG A 51 -7.61 -1.56 9.01
CA ARG A 51 -8.95 -2.20 8.99
C ARG A 51 -8.98 -3.45 8.14
N GLY A 52 -8.23 -3.47 7.04
CA GLY A 52 -8.09 -4.64 6.18
C GLY A 52 -7.23 -5.76 6.75
N GLY A 53 -6.63 -5.57 7.93
CA GLY A 53 -5.73 -6.54 8.56
C GLY A 53 -4.34 -6.59 7.94
N GLY A 54 -3.98 -5.61 7.10
CA GLY A 54 -2.64 -5.47 6.52
C GLY A 54 -1.76 -4.50 7.31
N SER A 55 -0.47 -4.53 7.02
CA SER A 55 0.50 -3.49 7.40
C SER A 55 1.02 -2.78 6.13
N SER A 56 1.93 -1.82 6.26
CA SER A 56 2.55 -1.15 5.10
C SER A 56 4.01 -1.57 4.99
N ASN A 57 4.46 -1.85 3.77
CA ASN A 57 5.87 -2.15 3.52
C ASN A 57 6.71 -0.88 3.55
N PHE A 58 6.09 0.27 3.27
CA PHE A 58 6.79 1.55 3.23
C PHE A 58 7.08 2.10 4.61
N LYS A 59 6.16 1.96 5.57
CA LYS A 59 6.34 2.53 6.90
C LYS A 59 7.48 1.82 7.64
N GLY A 60 8.59 2.53 7.85
CA GLY A 60 9.81 2.01 8.46
C GLY A 60 10.86 1.50 7.45
N TYR A 61 10.53 1.38 6.17
CA TYR A 61 11.47 0.93 5.14
C TYR A 61 12.59 1.96 4.92
N HIS A 62 13.81 1.60 5.29
CA HIS A 62 14.97 2.51 5.30
C HIS A 62 14.67 3.86 6.00
N GLY A 63 13.86 3.83 7.07
CA GLY A 63 13.48 5.04 7.80
C GLY A 63 12.37 5.88 7.14
N TYR A 64 11.68 5.35 6.13
CA TYR A 64 10.57 6.04 5.48
C TYR A 64 9.38 6.21 6.44
N PRO A 65 8.84 7.43 6.63
CA PRO A 65 7.93 7.73 7.74
C PRO A 65 6.45 7.46 7.48
N ALA A 66 6.06 7.23 6.22
CA ALA A 66 4.66 7.21 5.78
C ALA A 66 4.24 5.84 5.19
N VAL A 67 2.94 5.59 5.08
CA VAL A 67 2.40 4.39 4.41
C VAL A 67 2.17 4.59 2.91
N ILE A 68 2.02 5.85 2.48
CA ILE A 68 1.90 6.24 1.06
C ILE A 68 3.07 7.10 0.64
N CYS A 69 3.48 6.99 -0.63
CA CYS A 69 4.32 8.00 -1.24
C CYS A 69 3.51 8.83 -2.25
N TYR A 70 3.76 10.13 -2.21
CA TYR A 70 3.14 11.11 -3.07
C TYR A 70 4.23 11.84 -3.85
N GLN A 71 4.12 11.84 -5.17
CA GLN A 71 4.96 12.66 -6.03
C GLN A 71 4.10 13.77 -6.65
N GLY A 72 4.38 15.01 -6.27
CA GLY A 72 3.60 16.18 -6.65
C GLY A 72 4.04 16.77 -7.98
N HIS A 73 3.73 16.13 -9.10
CA HIS A 73 3.88 16.76 -10.41
C HIS A 73 2.73 16.38 -11.32
N GLN A 74 1.71 17.26 -11.41
CA GLN A 74 0.61 17.37 -12.41
C GLN A 74 -0.25 16.12 -12.72
N TYR A 75 0.25 14.92 -12.45
CA TYR A 75 -0.36 13.61 -12.55
C TYR A 75 -0.37 13.05 -11.13
N GLN A 76 -1.56 12.84 -10.58
CA GLN A 76 -1.79 12.35 -9.22
C GLN A 76 -1.39 10.87 -9.09
N SER A 77 -0.09 10.58 -9.20
CA SER A 77 0.47 9.24 -9.12
C SER A 77 0.81 8.91 -7.66
N PHE A 78 -0.05 8.11 -7.03
CA PHE A 78 0.18 7.56 -5.69
C PHE A 78 0.71 6.13 -5.84
N HIS A 79 1.82 5.82 -5.18
CA HIS A 79 2.24 4.43 -5.01
C HIS A 79 1.98 3.99 -3.58
N LEU A 80 1.41 2.80 -3.46
CA LEU A 80 0.98 2.22 -2.20
C LEU A 80 1.31 0.72 -2.27
N MET A 81 2.12 0.26 -1.33
CA MET A 81 2.36 -1.17 -1.11
C MET A 81 1.85 -1.51 0.27
N ALA A 82 0.73 -2.24 0.35
CA ALA A 82 0.37 -2.92 1.58
C ALA A 82 1.33 -4.10 1.76
N ALA A 83 1.95 -4.17 2.93
CA ALA A 83 2.63 -5.37 3.40
C ALA A 83 1.68 -6.24 4.19
N ASP A 84 2.00 -7.52 4.22
CA ASP A 84 1.65 -8.43 5.30
C ASP A 84 0.17 -8.48 5.66
N LEU A 85 -0.57 -9.12 4.77
CA LEU A 85 -1.64 -10.00 5.21
C LEU A 85 -1.18 -11.45 5.34
N LEU A 86 -0.23 -11.99 4.54
CA LEU A 86 -0.04 -13.45 4.49
C LEU A 86 1.21 -14.00 3.75
N CYS A 87 2.25 -13.20 3.46
CA CYS A 87 3.50 -13.76 2.91
C CYS A 87 4.59 -13.68 3.97
N PRO A 88 4.93 -14.77 4.69
CA PRO A 88 6.20 -14.78 5.40
C PRO A 88 7.26 -14.45 4.34
N GLN A 89 8.07 -13.44 4.61
CA GLN A 89 9.24 -13.12 3.82
C GLN A 89 10.20 -14.31 3.96
N THR A 90 9.96 -15.38 3.21
CA THR A 90 10.95 -16.43 3.00
C THR A 90 12.07 -15.77 2.22
N ASN A 91 13.14 -15.48 2.94
CA ASN A 91 14.50 -15.37 2.41
C ASN A 91 14.71 -16.41 1.29
#